data_AF-A0A5Q2FC20-F1
#
_entry.id   AF-A0A5Q2FC20-F1
#
_cell.length_a   1.000
_cell.length_b   1.000
_cell.length_c   1.000
_cell.angle_alpha   90.00
_cell.angle_beta   90.00
_cell.angle_gamma   90.00
#
_symmetry.space_group_name_H-M   'P 1'
#
loop_
_entity.id
_entity.type
_entity.pdbx_description
1 polymer ?
#
loop_
_entity_poly.entity_id
_entity_poly.type
_entity_poly.pdbx_seq_one_letter_code
_entity_poly.pdbx_strand_id
1 'polypeptide(L)'
;MIASHGRSAHMVSRHPEAEHTATPLGPRSRARLAQLAELYWVDGHTVEDIGRQLGMSRSTVSRQLARARAEGVIEFVVHRDASADLAHELAGRYRVRADVVDVMPEAAAPARLEAVAAAAARRLASLIAPEMIATIAWGATIEAVARHLEPYPVHGVRIVQANGAGNSFTPGIAYAGGLMERFAQAFSGSVQLLPMPAFFDSAATREAMWREGSLQRVLRLRRSADLLVTSIGTVRSELPGHLYRGGYLGDHVVQELLAHGVVGDLAGMFFRADGSFDAIGANDRSTGLPLGDLRRIRTRLVVAAGGARPPRSGRPWRLVSSPIWWSTRAARRMSWQARNDCIAHSRLDKGPKPRQIGSS
;
A
#
# COMPACT_ATOMS: atom_id res chain seq x y z
N MET A 1 33.71 27.88 10.69
CA MET A 1 32.63 28.85 10.99
C MET A 1 31.71 28.86 9.78
N ILE A 2 30.44 28.49 9.98
CA ILE A 2 29.23 28.54 9.13
C ILE A 2 28.45 27.24 9.41
N ALA A 3 27.58 27.31 10.42
CA ALA A 3 26.61 26.27 10.77
C ALA A 3 25.34 26.49 9.94
N SER A 4 25.00 25.54 9.07
CA SER A 4 23.71 25.55 8.37
C SER A 4 22.68 24.82 9.23
N HIS A 5 21.78 25.60 9.82
CA HIS A 5 20.63 25.11 10.58
C HIS A 5 19.55 24.61 9.61
N GLY A 6 19.50 23.30 9.38
CA GLY A 6 18.38 22.64 8.73
C GLY A 6 17.17 22.61 9.68
N ARG A 7 16.17 23.46 9.44
CA ARG A 7 14.91 23.46 10.19
C ARG A 7 14.14 22.19 9.83
N SER A 8 14.05 21.23 10.75
CA SER A 8 13.10 20.12 10.67
C SER A 8 11.68 20.68 10.71
N ALA A 9 10.88 20.35 9.71
CA ALA A 9 9.48 20.74 9.63
C ALA A 9 8.67 19.94 10.66
N HIS A 10 8.29 20.60 11.76
CA HIS A 10 7.39 20.05 12.77
C HIS A 10 6.00 19.84 12.18
N MET A 11 5.56 18.59 12.03
CA MET A 11 4.17 18.27 11.70
C MET A 11 3.37 18.12 12.99
N VAL A 12 2.79 19.22 13.46
CA VAL A 12 1.82 19.22 14.56
C VAL A 12 0.55 18.57 14.05
N SER A 13 0.18 17.40 14.57
CA SER A 13 -1.14 16.82 14.35
C SER A 13 -2.16 17.67 15.10
N ARG A 14 -2.67 18.70 14.43
CA ARG A 14 -3.85 19.43 14.89
C ARG A 14 -5.06 18.54 14.62
N HIS A 15 -5.71 18.08 15.68
CA HIS A 15 -7.08 17.59 15.56
C HIS A 15 -7.92 18.67 14.86
N PRO A 16 -8.88 18.30 13.98
CA PRO A 16 -9.67 19.26 13.24
C PRO A 16 -10.27 20.24 14.24
N GLU A 17 -10.11 21.55 13.96
CA GLU A 17 -10.69 22.64 14.72
C GLU A 17 -12.20 22.40 14.83
N ALA A 18 -12.60 21.74 15.92
CA ALA A 18 -13.91 21.97 16.47
C ALA A 18 -13.88 23.44 16.84
N GLU A 19 -14.73 24.25 16.19
CA GLU A 19 -15.16 25.54 16.74
C GLU A 19 -15.78 25.26 18.11
N HIS A 20 -14.93 25.11 19.11
CA HIS A 20 -15.31 25.03 20.50
C HIS A 20 -15.45 26.48 20.95
N THR A 21 -16.68 26.98 20.88
CA THR A 21 -17.14 28.13 21.65
C THR A 21 -17.09 27.79 23.16
N ALA A 22 -15.91 27.45 23.66
CA ALA A 22 -15.66 27.19 25.07
C ALA A 22 -14.97 28.40 25.66
N THR A 23 -15.59 28.98 26.68
CA THR A 23 -14.97 30.01 27.51
C THR A 23 -13.58 29.54 27.94
N PRO A 24 -12.51 30.32 27.71
CA PRO A 24 -11.16 29.90 28.07
C PRO A 24 -11.10 29.53 29.55
N LEU A 25 -10.50 28.39 29.85
CA LEU A 25 -10.33 27.89 31.22
C LEU A 25 -9.77 29.00 32.11
N GLY A 26 -10.44 29.26 33.23
CA GLY A 26 -9.93 30.19 34.24
C GLY A 26 -8.54 29.76 34.72
N PRO A 27 -7.64 30.71 35.06
CA PRO A 27 -6.24 30.42 35.40
C PRO A 27 -6.07 29.34 36.49
N ARG A 28 -6.94 29.36 37.51
CA ARG A 28 -6.95 28.37 38.60
C ARG A 28 -7.32 26.95 38.13
N SER A 29 -8.28 26.84 37.22
CA SER A 29 -8.71 25.55 36.66
C SER A 29 -7.63 24.97 35.76
N ARG A 30 -6.99 25.81 34.94
CA ARG A 30 -5.86 25.41 34.10
C ARG A 30 -4.67 24.93 34.94
N ALA A 31 -4.33 25.64 36.02
CA ALA A 31 -3.26 25.24 36.94
C ALA A 31 -3.53 23.88 37.61
N ARG A 32 -4.77 23.62 38.05
CA ARG A 32 -5.14 22.32 38.64
C ARG A 32 -5.02 21.16 37.63
N LEU A 33 -5.44 21.39 36.40
CA LEU A 33 -5.31 20.39 35.33
C LEU A 33 -3.84 20.14 34.96
N ALA A 34 -2.99 21.17 34.99
CA ALA A 34 -1.56 21.04 34.76
C ALA A 34 -0.88 20.24 35.88
N GLN A 35 -1.14 20.58 37.15
CA GLN A 35 -0.60 19.85 38.29
C GLN A 35 -1.00 18.37 38.28
N LEU A 36 -2.27 18.08 37.95
CA LEU A 36 -2.77 16.72 37.88
C LEU A 36 -2.15 15.94 36.70
N ALA A 37 -1.84 16.64 35.60
CA ALA A 37 -1.11 16.08 34.47
C ALA A 37 0.37 15.82 34.79
N GLU A 38 1.05 16.73 35.48
CA GLU A 38 2.45 16.56 35.91
C GLU A 38 2.61 15.30 36.77
N LEU A 39 1.74 15.13 37.79
CA LEU A 39 1.76 13.93 38.64
C LEU A 39 1.65 12.62 37.83
N TYR A 40 0.85 12.60 36.77
CA TYR A 40 0.63 11.39 35.97
C TYR A 40 1.70 11.17 34.90
N TRP A 41 1.99 12.16 34.06
CA TRP A 41 2.86 12.01 32.90
C TRP A 41 4.33 12.38 33.15
N VAL A 42 4.62 13.21 34.14
CA VAL A 42 6.00 13.61 34.49
C VAL A 42 6.52 12.77 35.66
N ASP A 43 5.73 12.68 36.74
CA ASP A 43 6.14 11.97 37.96
C ASP A 43 5.79 10.47 37.95
N GLY A 44 4.99 10.02 36.97
CA GLY A 44 4.67 8.60 36.76
C GLY A 44 3.71 7.99 37.78
N HIS A 45 2.95 8.80 38.53
CA HIS A 45 1.97 8.28 39.48
C HIS A 45 0.79 7.62 38.76
N THR A 46 0.25 6.56 39.38
CA THR A 46 -0.97 5.92 38.88
C THR A 46 -2.20 6.78 39.17
N VAL A 47 -3.30 6.55 38.44
CA VAL A 47 -4.58 7.25 38.67
C VAL A 47 -5.08 7.02 40.10
N GLU A 48 -4.85 5.82 40.64
CA GLU A 48 -5.14 5.44 42.02
C GLU A 48 -4.34 6.23 43.05
N ASP A 49 -3.04 6.41 42.84
CA ASP A 49 -2.17 7.15 43.76
C ASP A 49 -2.51 8.63 43.80
N ILE A 50 -2.74 9.22 42.62
CA ILE A 50 -3.20 10.61 42.48
C ILE A 50 -4.55 10.80 43.17
N GLY A 51 -5.48 9.85 42.99
CA GLY A 51 -6.78 9.87 43.64
C GLY A 51 -6.68 9.90 45.16
N ARG A 52 -5.80 9.06 45.72
CA ARG A 52 -5.54 9.00 47.17
C ARG A 52 -4.91 10.29 47.70
N GLN A 53 -3.92 10.83 46.99
CA GLN A 53 -3.18 12.03 47.40
C GLN A 53 -4.05 13.29 47.37
N LEU A 54 -4.98 13.38 46.41
CA LEU A 54 -5.81 14.57 46.18
C LEU A 54 -7.25 14.43 46.70
N GLY A 55 -7.59 13.32 47.35
CA GLY A 55 -8.95 13.05 47.83
C GLY A 55 -9.99 12.94 46.69
N MET A 56 -9.57 12.46 45.51
CA MET A 56 -10.40 12.33 44.32
C MET A 56 -10.67 10.86 43.98
N SER A 57 -11.87 10.57 43.47
CA SER A 57 -12.12 9.24 42.90
C SER A 57 -11.29 9.02 41.63
N ARG A 58 -10.94 7.77 41.34
CA ARG A 58 -10.26 7.37 40.09
C ARG A 58 -10.96 7.92 38.84
N SER A 59 -12.29 7.88 38.82
CA SER A 59 -13.11 8.41 37.72
C SER A 59 -12.95 9.92 37.52
N THR A 60 -12.79 10.66 38.63
CA THR A 60 -12.57 12.11 38.60
C THR A 60 -11.17 12.44 38.08
N VAL A 61 -10.15 11.69 38.51
CA VAL A 61 -8.77 11.87 38.02
C VAL A 61 -8.70 11.58 36.51
N SER A 62 -9.21 10.44 36.03
CA SER A 62 -9.23 10.13 34.60
C SER A 62 -9.99 11.17 33.77
N ARG A 63 -11.13 11.67 34.26
CA ARG A 63 -11.91 12.72 33.58
C ARG A 63 -11.15 14.04 33.54
N GLN A 64 -10.43 14.40 34.59
CA GLN A 64 -9.61 15.62 34.61
C GLN A 64 -8.37 15.50 33.69
N LEU A 65 -7.69 14.35 33.67
CA LEU A 65 -6.61 14.07 32.71
C LEU A 65 -7.11 14.17 31.25
N ALA A 66 -8.29 13.61 30.95
CA ALA A 66 -8.91 13.74 29.63
C ALA A 66 -9.27 15.20 29.29
N ARG A 67 -9.76 15.96 30.28
CA ARG A 67 -10.06 17.39 30.12
C ARG A 67 -8.80 18.22 29.90
N ALA A 68 -7.71 17.93 30.61
CA ALA A 68 -6.41 18.58 30.41
C ALA A 68 -5.94 18.44 28.96
N ARG A 69 -6.17 17.27 28.35
CA ARG A 69 -5.90 17.04 26.93
C ARG A 69 -6.83 17.81 26.00
N ALA A 70 -8.14 17.76 26.25
CA ALA A 70 -9.14 18.40 25.41
C ALA A 70 -8.98 19.93 25.36
N GLU A 71 -8.56 20.54 26.47
CA GLU A 71 -8.45 21.99 26.64
C GLU A 71 -7.03 22.53 26.36
N GLY A 72 -6.16 21.69 25.79
CA GLY A 72 -4.77 22.05 25.44
C GLY A 72 -3.92 22.48 26.64
N VAL A 73 -4.19 21.94 27.83
CA VAL A 73 -3.31 22.07 29.01
C VAL A 73 -2.08 21.20 28.85
N ILE A 74 -2.25 20.04 28.18
CA ILE A 74 -1.17 19.15 27.78
C ILE A 74 -1.13 19.02 26.26
N GLU A 75 0.08 18.97 25.72
CA GLU A 75 0.37 18.66 24.32
C GLU A 75 1.38 17.52 24.28
N PHE A 76 1.15 16.53 23.42
CA PHE A 76 2.07 15.43 23.22
C PHE A 76 2.84 15.66 21.93
N VAL A 77 4.16 15.76 22.03
CA VAL A 77 5.05 15.69 20.88
C VAL A 77 5.60 14.28 20.80
N VAL A 78 5.23 13.55 19.75
CA VAL A 78 5.76 12.22 19.48
C VAL A 78 6.82 12.36 18.40
N HIS A 79 8.08 12.11 18.73
CA HIS A 79 9.15 12.03 17.75
C HIS A 79 9.10 10.69 17.04
N ARG A 80 9.00 10.71 15.71
CA ARG A 80 9.09 9.53 14.85
C ARG A 80 10.22 9.74 13.85
N ASP A 81 10.80 8.64 13.39
CA ASP A 81 11.67 8.70 12.22
C ASP A 81 10.87 9.13 11.00
N ALA A 82 11.50 9.82 10.05
CA ALA A 82 10.82 10.40 8.88
C ALA A 82 10.04 9.34 8.06
N SER A 83 10.56 8.12 7.98
CA SER A 83 9.86 6.96 7.39
C SER A 83 8.61 6.57 8.16
N ALA A 84 8.66 6.54 9.49
CA ALA A 84 7.52 6.20 10.34
C ALA A 84 6.43 7.28 10.31
N ASP A 85 6.80 8.57 10.23
CA ASP A 85 5.87 9.67 9.99
C ASP A 85 5.19 9.54 8.62
N LEU A 86 5.97 9.32 7.56
CA LEU A 86 5.43 9.13 6.21
C LEU A 86 4.52 7.89 6.15
N ALA A 87 4.94 6.78 6.76
CA ALA A 87 4.12 5.57 6.85
C ALA A 87 2.79 5.84 7.58
N HIS A 88 2.82 6.62 8.67
CA HIS A 88 1.62 7.00 9.40
C HIS A 88 0.71 7.93 8.57
N GLU A 89 1.27 8.91 7.87
CA GLU A 89 0.52 9.80 6.97
C GLU A 89 -0.15 9.00 5.85
N LEU A 90 0.59 8.10 5.19
CA LEU A 90 0.06 7.23 4.15
C LEU A 90 -1.04 6.33 4.70
N ALA A 91 -0.82 5.74 5.89
CA ALA A 91 -1.82 4.92 6.56
C ALA A 91 -3.10 5.69 6.88
N GLY A 92 -3.00 6.93 7.37
CA GLY A 92 -4.16 7.78 7.67
C GLY A 92 -4.90 8.25 6.42
N ARG A 93 -4.15 8.79 5.44
CA ARG A 93 -4.71 9.35 4.19
C ARG A 93 -5.35 8.27 3.33
N TYR A 94 -4.65 7.15 3.18
CA TYR A 94 -5.09 6.09 2.29
C TYR A 94 -5.76 4.96 3.05
N ARG A 95 -5.77 4.85 4.38
CA ARG A 95 -6.31 3.66 5.09
C ARG A 95 -5.56 2.36 4.72
N VAL A 96 -4.27 2.50 4.40
CA VAL A 96 -3.32 1.39 4.15
C VAL A 96 -2.60 0.99 5.43
N ARG A 97 -1.94 -0.16 5.44
CA ARG A 97 -0.71 -0.35 6.21
C ARG A 97 0.47 -0.02 5.31
N ALA A 98 1.20 1.03 5.62
CA ALA A 98 2.38 1.43 4.87
C ALA A 98 3.64 1.04 5.65
N ASP A 99 4.60 0.49 4.93
CA ASP A 99 5.96 0.24 5.39
C ASP A 99 6.87 1.11 4.49
N VAL A 100 7.57 2.09 5.06
CA VAL A 100 8.48 2.99 4.32
C VAL A 100 9.91 2.58 4.64
N VAL A 101 10.73 2.40 3.61
CA VAL A 101 12.12 2.00 3.75
C VAL A 101 13.00 3.23 3.68
N ASP A 102 13.77 3.48 4.74
CA ASP A 102 14.80 4.52 4.71
C ASP A 102 15.92 4.10 3.79
N VAL A 103 16.17 4.93 2.79
CA VAL A 103 17.27 4.82 1.84
C VAL A 103 18.09 6.09 1.90
N MET A 104 19.38 6.01 1.61
CA MET A 104 20.21 7.20 1.54
C MET A 104 19.68 8.15 0.46
N PRO A 105 19.59 9.46 0.71
CA PRO A 105 19.04 10.42 -0.26
C PRO A 105 19.71 10.34 -1.64
N GLU A 106 21.01 10.07 -1.66
CA GLU A 106 21.84 9.96 -2.87
C GLU A 106 21.87 8.55 -3.46
N ALA A 107 21.15 7.58 -2.87
CA ALA A 107 21.13 6.22 -3.37
C ALA A 107 20.53 6.19 -4.78
N ALA A 108 21.24 5.57 -5.73
CA ALA A 108 20.75 5.38 -7.09
C ALA A 108 19.48 4.52 -7.13
N ALA A 109 18.65 4.67 -8.17
CA ALA A 109 17.38 3.96 -8.31
C ALA A 109 17.48 2.42 -8.13
N PRO A 110 18.51 1.72 -8.67
CA PRO A 110 18.67 0.29 -8.41
C PRO A 110 18.89 -0.04 -6.93
N ALA A 111 19.73 0.72 -6.22
CA ALA A 111 19.99 0.50 -4.80
C ALA A 111 18.74 0.72 -3.93
N ARG A 112 17.93 1.73 -4.28
CA ARG A 112 16.63 1.95 -3.62
C ARG A 112 15.67 0.79 -3.86
N LEU A 113 15.61 0.29 -5.09
CA LEU A 113 14.81 -0.88 -5.42
C LEU A 113 15.24 -2.11 -4.61
N GLU A 114 16.54 -2.39 -4.46
CA GLU A 114 17.03 -3.50 -3.64
C GLU A 114 16.60 -3.38 -2.17
N ALA A 115 16.72 -2.18 -1.57
CA ALA A 115 16.34 -1.96 -0.19
C ALA A 115 14.83 -2.20 0.04
N VAL A 116 14.00 -1.67 -0.87
CA VAL A 116 12.55 -1.89 -0.87
C VAL A 116 12.21 -3.36 -1.09
N ALA A 117 12.90 -4.03 -2.02
CA ALA A 117 12.68 -5.43 -2.34
C ALA A 117 12.98 -6.34 -1.13
N ALA A 118 14.09 -6.09 -0.43
CA ALA A 118 14.46 -6.83 0.77
C ALA A 118 13.43 -6.66 1.90
N ALA A 119 12.94 -5.43 2.10
CA ALA A 119 11.87 -5.19 3.07
C ALA A 119 10.56 -5.88 2.68
N ALA A 120 10.20 -5.87 1.40
CA ALA A 120 8.99 -6.53 0.91
C ALA A 120 9.08 -8.05 1.01
N ALA A 121 10.26 -8.65 0.80
CA ALA A 121 10.49 -10.09 0.98
C ALA A 121 10.27 -10.51 2.44
N ARG A 122 10.84 -9.77 3.41
CA ARG A 122 10.58 -9.98 4.85
C ARG A 122 9.10 -9.81 5.18
N ARG A 123 8.45 -8.79 4.60
CA ARG A 123 7.02 -8.56 4.79
C ARG A 123 6.20 -9.72 4.27
N LEU A 124 6.54 -10.26 3.09
CA LEU A 124 5.84 -11.37 2.48
C LEU A 124 5.86 -12.63 3.35
N ALA A 125 7.00 -12.95 3.98
CA ALA A 125 7.09 -14.06 4.92
C ALA A 125 6.07 -13.97 6.07
N SER A 126 5.77 -12.75 6.54
CA SER A 126 4.74 -12.51 7.58
C SER A 126 3.29 -12.58 7.07
N LEU A 127 3.08 -12.57 5.75
CA LEU A 127 1.76 -12.55 5.12
C LEU A 127 1.31 -13.92 4.62
N ILE A 128 2.25 -14.78 4.21
CA ILE A 128 1.97 -16.15 3.75
C ILE A 128 1.47 -17.00 4.93
N ALA A 129 0.45 -17.82 4.69
CA ALA A 129 -0.11 -18.76 5.66
C ALA A 129 -0.42 -20.11 5.02
N PRO A 130 -0.67 -21.17 5.80
CA PRO A 130 -1.00 -22.49 5.26
C PRO A 130 -2.21 -22.48 4.31
N GLU A 131 -2.18 -23.36 3.29
CA GLU A 131 -3.23 -23.55 2.27
C GLU A 131 -3.56 -22.32 1.39
N MET A 132 -2.79 -21.24 1.55
CA MET A 132 -3.04 -19.94 0.93
C MET A 132 -2.81 -19.97 -0.59
N ILE A 133 -3.68 -19.27 -1.31
CA ILE A 133 -3.45 -18.94 -2.72
C ILE A 133 -2.79 -17.56 -2.81
N ALA A 134 -1.52 -17.54 -3.21
CA ALA A 134 -0.77 -16.32 -3.48
C ALA A 134 -0.68 -16.09 -4.99
N THR A 135 -1.38 -15.07 -5.48
CA THR A 135 -1.29 -14.63 -6.87
C THR A 135 -0.19 -13.60 -7.02
N ILE A 136 0.76 -13.86 -7.92
CA ILE A 136 2.00 -13.10 -8.05
C ILE A 136 2.11 -12.54 -9.47
N ALA A 137 2.21 -11.23 -9.58
CA ALA A 137 2.56 -10.57 -10.84
C ALA A 137 4.06 -10.65 -11.09
N TRP A 138 4.49 -10.56 -12.35
CA TRP A 138 5.91 -10.47 -12.70
C TRP A 138 6.28 -9.04 -13.08
N GLY A 139 7.58 -8.73 -13.00
CA GLY A 139 8.12 -7.40 -13.26
C GLY A 139 9.43 -7.19 -12.50
N ALA A 140 10.21 -6.18 -12.91
CA ALA A 140 11.55 -5.92 -12.36
C ALA A 140 11.54 -5.79 -10.83
N THR A 141 10.50 -5.15 -10.29
CA THR A 141 10.34 -5.00 -8.83
C THR A 141 10.07 -6.32 -8.13
N ILE A 142 9.17 -7.15 -8.67
CA ILE A 142 8.83 -8.44 -8.05
C ILE A 142 9.98 -9.45 -8.22
N GLU A 143 10.73 -9.37 -9.31
CA GLU A 143 11.97 -10.11 -9.48
C GLU A 143 13.03 -9.72 -8.45
N ALA A 144 13.17 -8.42 -8.17
CA ALA A 144 14.03 -7.97 -7.07
C ALA A 144 13.57 -8.55 -5.74
N VAL A 145 12.25 -8.55 -5.45
CA VAL A 145 11.70 -9.18 -4.23
C VAL A 145 12.05 -10.66 -4.17
N ALA A 146 11.88 -11.40 -5.27
CA ALA A 146 12.16 -12.83 -5.33
C ALA A 146 13.62 -13.18 -5.03
N ARG A 147 14.57 -12.29 -5.34
CA ARG A 147 16.00 -12.47 -5.02
C ARG A 147 16.30 -12.37 -3.52
N HIS A 148 15.44 -11.70 -2.75
CA HIS A 148 15.58 -11.53 -1.30
C HIS A 148 14.72 -12.50 -0.49
N LEU A 149 14.01 -13.44 -1.14
CA LEU A 149 13.24 -14.44 -0.42
C LEU A 149 14.16 -15.45 0.25
N GLU A 150 13.95 -15.64 1.55
CA GLU A 150 14.59 -16.68 2.33
C GLU A 150 13.65 -17.90 2.43
N PRO A 151 14.18 -19.13 2.53
CA PRO A 151 13.37 -20.32 2.78
C PRO A 151 12.54 -20.18 4.05
N TYR A 152 11.22 -20.20 3.88
CA TYR A 152 10.21 -20.19 4.93
C TYR A 152 9.12 -21.20 4.57
N PRO A 153 9.33 -22.51 4.80
CA PRO A 153 8.39 -23.55 4.40
C PRO A 153 7.01 -23.36 5.03
N VAL A 154 5.96 -23.33 4.21
CA VAL A 154 4.57 -23.22 4.66
C VAL A 154 3.72 -24.24 3.92
N HIS A 155 2.96 -25.02 4.67
CA HIS A 155 2.17 -26.12 4.12
C HIS A 155 1.11 -25.63 3.11
N GLY A 156 1.04 -26.28 1.95
CA GLY A 156 -0.09 -26.13 1.02
C GLY A 156 -0.18 -24.80 0.27
N VAL A 157 0.88 -23.98 0.27
CA VAL A 157 0.87 -22.71 -0.47
C VAL A 157 0.80 -22.98 -1.98
N ARG A 158 -0.08 -22.25 -2.66
CA ARG A 158 -0.22 -22.28 -4.12
C ARG A 158 0.17 -20.93 -4.69
N ILE A 159 1.27 -20.92 -5.44
CA ILE A 159 1.76 -19.75 -6.16
C ILE A 159 1.10 -19.73 -7.54
N VAL A 160 0.33 -18.69 -7.82
CA VAL A 160 -0.44 -18.56 -9.06
C VAL A 160 0.04 -17.34 -9.83
N GLN A 161 0.35 -17.50 -11.10
CA GLN A 161 0.77 -16.37 -11.94
C GLN A 161 -0.42 -15.44 -12.22
N ALA A 162 -0.27 -14.13 -11.95
CA ALA A 162 -1.35 -13.15 -12.07
C ALA A 162 -1.72 -12.84 -13.53
N ASN A 163 -0.70 -12.53 -14.33
CA ASN A 163 -0.78 -12.09 -15.71
C ASN A 163 0.09 -12.98 -16.60
N GLY A 164 -0.31 -13.18 -17.86
CA GLY A 164 0.44 -13.98 -18.81
C GLY A 164 1.85 -13.45 -19.02
N ALA A 165 2.74 -14.30 -19.51
CA ALA A 165 4.13 -13.98 -19.77
C ALA A 165 4.44 -14.32 -21.22
N GLY A 166 4.93 -13.33 -21.95
CA GLY A 166 5.29 -13.42 -23.36
C GLY A 166 5.03 -12.14 -24.12
N ASN A 167 5.97 -11.78 -25.00
CA ASN A 167 5.88 -10.68 -25.96
C ASN A 167 6.18 -11.22 -27.37
N SER A 168 6.13 -10.34 -28.37
CA SER A 168 6.37 -10.69 -29.78
C SER A 168 7.80 -11.14 -30.11
N PHE A 169 8.76 -11.00 -29.19
CA PHE A 169 10.19 -11.28 -29.40
C PHE A 169 10.73 -12.41 -28.52
N THR A 170 10.16 -12.61 -27.33
CA THR A 170 10.53 -13.70 -26.42
C THR A 170 9.27 -14.31 -25.81
N PRO A 171 9.23 -15.66 -25.68
CA PRO A 171 8.10 -16.32 -25.05
C PRO A 171 7.85 -15.84 -23.62
N GLY A 172 8.83 -15.26 -22.91
CA GLY A 172 8.68 -14.75 -21.52
C GLY A 172 8.35 -15.81 -20.47
N ILE A 173 7.96 -17.01 -20.89
CA ILE A 173 7.54 -18.16 -20.08
C ILE A 173 8.67 -18.65 -19.18
N ALA A 174 9.92 -18.74 -19.68
CA ALA A 174 11.05 -19.14 -18.85
C ALA A 174 11.35 -18.12 -17.73
N TYR A 175 11.18 -16.83 -18.02
CA TYR A 175 11.37 -15.75 -17.06
C TYR A 175 10.30 -15.77 -15.96
N ALA A 176 9.01 -15.76 -16.35
CA ALA A 176 7.93 -15.79 -15.37
C ALA A 176 7.87 -17.12 -14.62
N GLY A 177 8.13 -18.24 -15.30
CA GLY A 177 8.23 -19.56 -14.69
C GLY A 177 9.33 -19.61 -13.63
N GLY A 178 10.54 -19.20 -13.96
CA GLY A 178 11.65 -19.14 -13.01
C GLY A 178 11.37 -18.21 -11.82
N LEU A 179 10.67 -17.09 -12.05
CA LEU A 179 10.21 -16.21 -10.97
C LEU A 179 9.22 -16.93 -10.05
N MET A 180 8.17 -17.56 -10.60
CA MET A 180 7.18 -18.29 -9.80
C MET A 180 7.81 -19.44 -9.02
N GLU A 181 8.76 -20.16 -9.62
CA GLU A 181 9.51 -21.23 -8.96
C GLU A 181 10.30 -20.72 -7.76
N ARG A 182 10.93 -19.54 -7.82
CA ARG A 182 11.61 -18.95 -6.64
C ARG A 182 10.65 -18.70 -5.47
N PHE A 183 9.44 -18.22 -5.74
CA PHE A 183 8.42 -18.07 -4.70
C PHE A 183 7.97 -19.43 -4.14
N ALA A 184 7.76 -20.42 -5.00
CA ALA A 184 7.37 -21.76 -4.58
C ALA A 184 8.46 -22.44 -3.74
N GLN A 185 9.73 -22.33 -4.15
CA GLN A 185 10.88 -22.83 -3.40
C GLN A 185 10.98 -22.17 -2.03
N ALA A 186 10.87 -20.84 -1.95
CA ALA A 186 10.91 -20.12 -0.69
C ALA A 186 9.82 -20.60 0.29
N PHE A 187 8.59 -20.85 -0.20
CA PHE A 187 7.47 -21.21 0.66
C PHE A 187 7.10 -22.70 0.67
N SER A 188 7.90 -23.57 0.04
CA SER A 188 7.56 -25.00 -0.19
C SER A 188 6.17 -25.19 -0.82
N GLY A 189 5.82 -24.28 -1.72
CA GLY A 189 4.54 -24.25 -2.42
C GLY A 189 4.56 -24.96 -3.78
N SER A 190 3.39 -24.99 -4.42
CA SER A 190 3.24 -25.45 -5.81
C SER A 190 3.02 -24.27 -6.75
N VAL A 191 3.45 -24.40 -8.01
CA VAL A 191 3.29 -23.36 -9.03
C VAL A 191 2.08 -23.67 -9.93
N GLN A 192 1.33 -22.63 -10.29
CA GLN A 192 0.30 -22.65 -11.32
C GLN A 192 0.56 -21.49 -12.30
N LEU A 193 1.11 -21.82 -13.47
CA LEU A 193 1.42 -20.85 -14.51
C LEU A 193 0.18 -20.47 -15.33
N LEU A 194 0.19 -19.26 -15.88
CA LEU A 194 -0.78 -18.80 -16.87
C LEU A 194 -0.08 -18.77 -18.23
N PRO A 195 -0.20 -19.83 -19.06
CA PRO A 195 0.63 -20.04 -20.24
C PRO A 195 0.18 -19.21 -21.46
N MET A 196 -0.08 -17.92 -21.25
CA MET A 196 -0.61 -16.97 -22.23
C MET A 196 0.36 -15.80 -22.41
N PRO A 197 0.32 -15.08 -23.54
CA PRO A 197 1.06 -13.83 -23.67
C PRO A 197 0.62 -12.81 -22.60
N ALA A 198 1.45 -11.80 -22.32
CA ALA A 198 1.04 -10.72 -21.42
C ALA A 198 -0.11 -9.88 -22.01
N PHE A 199 -0.10 -9.79 -23.34
CA PHE A 199 -0.98 -8.92 -24.11
C PHE A 199 -1.31 -9.57 -25.45
N PHE A 200 -2.57 -9.54 -25.84
CA PHE A 200 -3.02 -10.03 -27.15
C PHE A 200 -3.10 -8.88 -28.15
N ASP A 201 -2.90 -9.17 -29.44
CA ASP A 201 -3.14 -8.17 -30.49
C ASP A 201 -4.64 -7.87 -30.67
N SER A 202 -5.49 -8.88 -30.44
CA SER A 202 -6.94 -8.83 -30.62
C SER A 202 -7.69 -9.22 -29.34
N ALA A 203 -8.68 -8.40 -28.96
CA ALA A 203 -9.58 -8.69 -27.85
C ALA A 203 -10.39 -9.98 -28.09
N ALA A 204 -10.81 -10.23 -29.34
CA ALA A 204 -11.55 -11.44 -29.69
C ALA A 204 -10.71 -12.71 -29.46
N THR A 205 -9.40 -12.66 -29.75
CA THR A 205 -8.48 -13.78 -29.45
C THR A 205 -8.36 -14.01 -27.96
N ARG A 206 -8.19 -12.93 -27.16
CA ARG A 206 -8.18 -13.03 -25.70
C ARG A 206 -9.47 -13.69 -25.18
N GLU A 207 -10.62 -13.26 -25.67
CA GLU A 207 -11.92 -13.82 -25.27
C GLU A 207 -12.06 -15.29 -25.63
N ALA A 208 -11.61 -15.70 -26.82
CA ALA A 208 -11.59 -17.10 -27.22
C ALA A 208 -10.76 -17.94 -26.24
N MET A 209 -9.54 -17.50 -25.91
CA MET A 209 -8.69 -18.18 -24.93
C MET A 209 -9.34 -18.20 -23.54
N TRP A 210 -10.09 -17.16 -23.16
CA TRP A 210 -10.83 -17.12 -21.89
C TRP A 210 -12.01 -18.09 -21.81
N ARG A 211 -12.41 -18.73 -22.91
CA ARG A 211 -13.42 -19.80 -22.92
C ARG A 211 -12.81 -21.20 -22.87
N GLU A 212 -11.51 -21.34 -23.12
CA GLU A 212 -10.84 -22.63 -23.13
C GLU A 212 -10.86 -23.29 -21.74
N GLY A 213 -11.33 -24.54 -21.70
CA GLY A 213 -11.47 -25.33 -20.47
C GLY A 213 -10.16 -25.50 -19.72
N SER A 214 -9.05 -25.66 -20.46
CA SER A 214 -7.70 -25.81 -19.93
C SER A 214 -7.24 -24.60 -19.10
N LEU A 215 -7.71 -23.40 -19.43
CA LEU A 215 -7.35 -22.16 -18.73
C LEU A 215 -8.32 -21.82 -17.60
N GLN A 216 -9.54 -22.35 -17.60
CA GLN A 216 -10.54 -22.05 -16.57
C GLN A 216 -10.03 -22.34 -15.15
N ARG A 217 -9.23 -23.39 -14.97
CA ARG A 217 -8.67 -23.75 -13.66
C ARG A 217 -7.79 -22.63 -13.10
N VAL A 218 -6.78 -22.18 -13.85
CA VAL A 218 -5.85 -21.13 -13.39
C VAL A 218 -6.56 -19.78 -13.27
N LEU A 219 -7.49 -19.46 -14.19
CA LEU A 219 -8.29 -18.24 -14.15
C LEU A 219 -9.20 -18.15 -12.91
N ARG A 220 -9.75 -19.28 -12.45
CA ARG A 220 -10.48 -19.34 -11.17
C ARG A 220 -9.55 -19.20 -9.97
N LEU A 221 -8.42 -19.93 -9.96
CA LEU A 221 -7.47 -19.89 -8.86
C LEU A 221 -6.95 -18.47 -8.58
N ARG A 222 -6.55 -17.73 -9.63
CA ARG A 222 -6.07 -16.35 -9.46
C ARG A 222 -7.14 -15.39 -8.93
N ARG A 223 -8.42 -15.65 -9.21
CA ARG A 223 -9.55 -14.84 -8.71
C ARG A 223 -9.91 -15.17 -7.26
N SER A 224 -9.67 -16.42 -6.83
CA SER A 224 -9.86 -16.87 -5.45
C SER A 224 -8.64 -16.63 -4.57
N ALA A 225 -7.72 -15.75 -4.99
CA ALA A 225 -6.49 -15.50 -4.25
C ALA A 225 -6.76 -14.89 -2.88
N ASP A 226 -6.03 -15.35 -1.87
CA ASP A 226 -6.01 -14.76 -0.54
C ASP A 226 -5.06 -13.56 -0.49
N LEU A 227 -3.95 -13.67 -1.23
CA LEU A 227 -2.86 -12.72 -1.32
C LEU A 227 -2.56 -12.37 -2.78
N LEU A 228 -2.46 -11.08 -3.08
CA LEU A 228 -1.85 -10.56 -4.31
C LEU A 228 -0.48 -9.97 -3.98
N VAL A 229 0.55 -10.32 -4.75
CA VAL A 229 1.87 -9.68 -4.73
C VAL A 229 2.09 -9.02 -6.09
N THR A 230 2.20 -7.70 -6.12
CA THR A 230 2.37 -6.93 -7.37
C THR A 230 3.20 -5.67 -7.14
N SER A 231 3.66 -5.08 -8.22
CA SER A 231 4.19 -3.71 -8.24
C SER A 231 3.29 -2.80 -9.07
N ILE A 232 3.54 -1.48 -8.99
CA ILE A 232 2.92 -0.49 -9.86
C ILE A 232 3.87 -0.25 -11.04
N GLY A 233 3.41 -0.53 -12.25
CA GLY A 233 4.08 -0.09 -13.46
C GLY A 233 3.64 1.34 -13.80
N THR A 234 4.56 2.17 -14.30
CA THR A 234 4.21 3.49 -14.82
C THR A 234 4.85 3.71 -16.18
N VAL A 235 4.10 4.36 -17.07
CA VAL A 235 4.57 4.77 -18.41
C VAL A 235 5.73 5.78 -18.31
N ARG A 236 5.88 6.45 -17.15
CA ARG A 236 6.81 7.56 -16.91
C ARG A 236 7.72 7.31 -15.69
N SER A 237 8.27 6.11 -15.57
CA SER A 237 9.25 5.75 -14.54
C SER A 237 10.69 6.06 -14.99
N GLU A 238 11.57 6.38 -14.04
CA GLU A 238 13.03 6.39 -14.24
C GLU A 238 13.55 5.01 -14.66
N LEU A 239 12.90 3.95 -14.15
CA LEU A 239 13.07 2.56 -14.55
C LEU A 239 11.71 2.03 -15.04
N PRO A 240 11.39 2.18 -16.33
CA PRO A 240 10.17 1.63 -16.91
C PRO A 240 10.11 0.12 -16.70
N GLY A 241 8.98 -0.37 -16.20
CA GLY A 241 8.77 -1.80 -15.97
C GLY A 241 8.87 -2.63 -17.25
N HIS A 242 9.08 -3.94 -17.11
CA HIS A 242 9.24 -4.85 -18.25
C HIS A 242 8.11 -4.77 -19.27
N LEU A 243 6.87 -4.45 -18.86
CA LEU A 243 5.73 -4.27 -19.76
C LEU A 243 5.96 -3.15 -20.81
N TYR A 244 6.68 -2.08 -20.45
CA TYR A 244 6.93 -0.93 -21.34
C TYR A 244 8.26 -1.01 -22.10
N ARG A 245 9.23 -1.79 -21.63
CA ARG A 245 10.57 -1.91 -22.25
C ARG A 245 10.83 -3.26 -22.91
N GLY A 246 10.12 -4.31 -22.52
CA GLY A 246 10.36 -5.67 -22.99
C GLY A 246 9.63 -6.02 -24.30
N GLY A 247 9.21 -5.03 -25.08
CA GLY A 247 8.48 -5.27 -26.34
C GLY A 247 7.08 -5.86 -26.17
N TYR A 248 6.50 -5.80 -24.97
CA TYR A 248 5.15 -6.33 -24.68
C TYR A 248 4.03 -5.41 -25.18
N LEU A 249 4.32 -4.11 -25.34
CA LEU A 249 3.40 -3.12 -25.89
C LEU A 249 4.07 -2.46 -27.08
N GLY A 250 3.39 -2.44 -28.23
CA GLY A 250 3.83 -1.66 -29.38
C GLY A 250 3.64 -0.16 -29.16
N ASP A 251 4.40 0.67 -29.88
CA ASP A 251 4.35 2.14 -29.73
C ASP A 251 2.94 2.70 -29.88
N HIS A 252 2.13 2.14 -30.78
CA HIS A 252 0.73 2.54 -30.97
C HIS A 252 -0.11 2.34 -29.70
N VAL A 253 0.12 1.26 -28.95
CA VAL A 253 -0.58 0.99 -27.68
C VAL A 253 -0.12 1.97 -26.62
N VAL A 254 1.18 2.30 -26.58
CA VAL A 254 1.68 3.31 -25.63
C VAL A 254 1.04 4.67 -25.91
N GLN A 255 0.90 5.06 -27.19
CA GLN A 255 0.19 6.29 -27.55
C GLN A 255 -1.30 6.25 -27.20
N GLU A 256 -1.98 5.10 -27.41
CA GLU A 256 -3.35 4.87 -26.95
C GLU A 256 -3.47 5.11 -25.43
N LEU A 257 -2.61 4.47 -24.64
CA LEU A 257 -2.60 4.61 -23.17
C LEU A 257 -2.40 6.07 -22.73
N LEU A 258 -1.47 6.79 -23.38
CA LEU A 258 -1.22 8.21 -23.11
C LEU A 258 -2.43 9.07 -23.46
N ALA A 259 -3.08 8.83 -24.62
CA ALA A 259 -4.28 9.54 -25.04
C ALA A 259 -5.47 9.31 -24.10
N HIS A 260 -5.58 8.11 -23.53
CA HIS A 260 -6.59 7.77 -22.53
C HIS A 260 -6.25 8.25 -21.10
N GLY A 261 -5.13 8.95 -20.90
CA GLY A 261 -4.74 9.49 -19.60
C GLY A 261 -4.32 8.43 -18.59
N VAL A 262 -3.82 7.28 -19.07
CA VAL A 262 -3.33 6.20 -18.21
C VAL A 262 -2.09 6.68 -17.47
N VAL A 263 -2.06 6.42 -16.16
CA VAL A 263 -0.94 6.81 -15.28
C VAL A 263 -0.09 5.62 -14.86
N GLY A 264 -0.62 4.40 -14.99
CA GLY A 264 0.11 3.18 -14.69
C GLY A 264 -0.71 1.92 -14.87
N ASP A 265 -0.12 0.81 -14.45
CA ASP A 265 -0.72 -0.51 -14.46
C ASP A 265 -0.46 -1.30 -13.16
N LEU A 266 -1.36 -2.23 -12.88
CA LEU A 266 -1.27 -3.20 -11.79
C LEU A 266 -1.51 -4.58 -12.36
N ALA A 267 -0.52 -5.48 -12.23
CA ALA A 267 -0.57 -6.83 -12.80
C ALA A 267 -1.00 -6.83 -14.29
N GLY A 268 -0.53 -5.85 -15.08
CA GLY A 268 -0.87 -5.71 -16.50
C GLY A 268 -2.22 -5.05 -16.81
N MET A 269 -2.98 -4.59 -15.81
CA MET A 269 -4.22 -3.83 -16.02
C MET A 269 -3.99 -2.34 -15.82
N PHE A 270 -4.36 -1.53 -16.81
CA PHE A 270 -4.13 -0.09 -16.86
C PHE A 270 -5.21 0.71 -16.13
N PHE A 271 -4.82 1.82 -15.52
CA PHE A 271 -5.72 2.73 -14.80
C PHE A 271 -5.34 4.20 -14.94
N ARG A 272 -6.34 5.08 -14.72
CA ARG A 272 -6.20 6.54 -14.73
C ARG A 272 -5.95 7.09 -13.32
N ALA A 273 -5.60 8.37 -13.22
CA ALA A 273 -5.28 9.03 -11.94
C ALA A 273 -6.40 8.99 -10.89
N ASP A 274 -7.65 8.88 -11.33
CA ASP A 274 -8.83 8.74 -10.47
C ASP A 274 -9.16 7.28 -10.08
N GLY A 275 -8.34 6.33 -10.54
CA GLY A 275 -8.53 4.89 -10.34
C GLY A 275 -9.52 4.24 -11.31
N SER A 276 -10.09 4.99 -12.26
CA SER A 276 -10.96 4.42 -13.30
C SER A 276 -10.14 3.59 -14.28
N PHE A 277 -10.75 2.52 -14.77
CA PHE A 277 -10.13 1.58 -15.72
C PHE A 277 -11.08 1.14 -16.84
N ASP A 278 -12.30 1.65 -16.83
CA ASP A 278 -13.30 1.38 -17.85
C ASP A 278 -12.96 2.13 -19.15
N ALA A 279 -13.40 1.57 -20.28
CA ALA A 279 -13.19 2.12 -21.62
C ALA A 279 -11.72 2.45 -21.93
N ILE A 280 -10.81 1.58 -21.48
CA ILE A 280 -9.41 1.55 -21.92
C ILE A 280 -9.29 0.31 -22.81
N GLY A 281 -9.28 0.48 -24.14
CA GLY A 281 -9.31 -0.66 -25.08
C GLY A 281 -8.15 -1.63 -24.89
N ALA A 282 -6.98 -1.14 -24.49
CA ALA A 282 -5.85 -1.99 -24.10
C ALA A 282 -6.19 -3.00 -22.98
N ASN A 283 -7.09 -2.69 -22.05
CA ASN A 283 -7.47 -3.64 -20.98
C ASN A 283 -8.23 -4.85 -21.53
N ASP A 284 -8.94 -4.73 -22.66
CA ASP A 284 -9.68 -5.84 -23.30
C ASP A 284 -8.74 -6.85 -23.98
N ARG A 285 -7.49 -6.44 -24.20
CA ARG A 285 -6.40 -7.23 -24.80
C ARG A 285 -5.41 -7.77 -23.76
N SER A 286 -5.41 -7.22 -22.56
CA SER A 286 -4.50 -7.63 -21.48
C SER A 286 -4.89 -8.97 -20.86
N THR A 287 -3.88 -9.77 -20.47
CA THR A 287 -4.11 -11.00 -19.68
C THR A 287 -4.05 -10.77 -18.18
N GLY A 288 -3.91 -9.51 -17.77
CA GLY A 288 -3.92 -9.11 -16.37
C GLY A 288 -5.15 -9.60 -15.60
N LEU A 289 -5.02 -9.55 -14.28
CA LEU A 289 -6.14 -9.83 -13.39
C LEU A 289 -6.99 -8.55 -13.28
N PRO A 290 -8.25 -8.54 -13.75
CA PRO A 290 -9.04 -7.31 -13.82
C PRO A 290 -9.07 -6.56 -12.48
N LEU A 291 -8.99 -5.23 -12.51
CA LEU A 291 -8.90 -4.43 -11.28
C LEU A 291 -10.13 -4.66 -10.37
N GLY A 292 -11.30 -4.96 -10.93
CA GLY A 292 -12.47 -5.39 -10.17
C GLY A 292 -12.27 -6.69 -9.38
N ASP A 293 -11.53 -7.66 -9.93
CA ASP A 293 -11.16 -8.91 -9.26
C ASP A 293 -10.07 -8.65 -8.20
N LEU A 294 -9.07 -7.81 -8.50
CA LEU A 294 -8.03 -7.43 -7.52
C LEU A 294 -8.63 -6.85 -6.23
N ARG A 295 -9.71 -6.07 -6.34
CA ARG A 295 -10.39 -5.46 -5.19
C ARG A 295 -10.99 -6.51 -4.24
N ARG A 296 -11.34 -7.69 -4.74
CA ARG A 296 -11.92 -8.78 -3.94
C ARG A 296 -10.86 -9.53 -3.13
N ILE A 297 -9.61 -9.51 -3.56
CA ILE A 297 -8.49 -10.14 -2.85
C ILE A 297 -8.27 -9.41 -1.52
N ARG A 298 -8.34 -10.13 -0.40
CA ARG A 298 -8.32 -9.51 0.94
C ARG A 298 -7.00 -8.82 1.26
N THR A 299 -5.90 -9.45 0.86
CA THR A 299 -4.53 -9.12 1.25
C THR A 299 -3.79 -8.77 -0.04
N ARG A 300 -3.29 -7.54 -0.17
CA ARG A 300 -2.60 -7.09 -1.39
C ARG A 300 -1.32 -6.41 -0.99
N LEU A 301 -0.18 -7.02 -1.30
CA LEU A 301 1.14 -6.45 -1.13
C LEU A 301 1.53 -5.74 -2.43
N VAL A 302 1.56 -4.41 -2.38
CA VAL A 302 1.99 -3.57 -3.50
C VAL A 302 3.36 -3.00 -3.18
N VAL A 303 4.33 -3.34 -4.02
CA VAL A 303 5.73 -2.91 -3.88
C VAL A 303 6.00 -1.81 -4.89
N ALA A 304 6.43 -0.64 -4.41
CA ALA A 304 6.79 0.49 -5.25
C ALA A 304 8.17 1.04 -4.86
N ALA A 305 9.03 1.20 -5.86
CA ALA A 305 10.33 1.83 -5.73
C ALA A 305 10.56 2.74 -6.94
N GLY A 306 11.09 3.93 -6.70
CA GLY A 306 11.33 4.99 -7.67
C GLY A 306 10.38 6.18 -7.52
N GLY A 307 10.91 7.39 -7.70
CA GLY A 307 10.10 8.59 -7.94
C GLY A 307 9.59 8.61 -9.38
N ALA A 308 8.31 8.93 -9.58
CA ALA A 308 7.80 9.25 -10.90
C ALA A 308 8.25 10.66 -11.30
N ARG A 309 8.83 10.82 -12.49
CA ARG A 309 9.16 12.16 -13.00
C ARG A 309 7.87 12.96 -13.22
N PRO A 310 7.68 14.13 -12.60
CA PRO A 310 6.48 14.92 -12.82
C PRO A 310 6.40 15.43 -14.28
N PRO A 311 5.20 15.52 -14.87
CA PRO A 311 5.03 16.07 -16.21
C PRO A 311 5.54 17.52 -16.27
N ARG A 312 6.15 17.90 -17.40
CA ARG A 312 6.69 19.26 -17.66
C ARG A 312 5.64 20.39 -17.58
N SER A 313 4.36 20.09 -17.40
CA SER A 313 3.26 21.06 -17.44
C SER A 313 3.03 21.88 -16.17
N GLY A 314 3.97 21.89 -15.21
CA GLY A 314 3.92 22.77 -14.02
C GLY A 314 2.74 22.51 -13.07
N ARG A 315 1.92 21.49 -13.34
CA ARG A 315 0.84 21.06 -12.45
C ARG A 315 1.38 19.97 -11.52
N PRO A 316 1.48 20.22 -10.19
CA PRO A 316 1.84 19.16 -9.27
C PRO A 316 0.81 18.04 -9.36
N TRP A 317 1.26 16.79 -9.30
CA TRP A 317 0.36 15.64 -9.17
C TRP A 317 -0.58 15.89 -7.99
N ARG A 318 -1.86 16.08 -8.29
CA ARG A 318 -2.91 15.89 -7.29
C ARG A 318 -3.19 14.40 -7.28
N LEU A 319 -2.67 13.68 -6.28
CA LEU A 319 -3.25 12.40 -5.89
C LEU A 319 -4.68 12.71 -5.42
N VAL A 320 -5.65 12.52 -6.31
CA VAL A 320 -7.05 12.86 -6.07
C VAL A 320 -7.72 11.69 -5.35
N SER A 321 -8.26 12.02 -4.19
CA SER A 321 -9.17 11.26 -3.34
C SER A 321 -10.36 10.67 -4.12
N SER A 322 -10.52 9.34 -4.13
CA SER A 322 -11.84 8.75 -4.40
C SER A 322 -12.06 7.40 -3.69
N PRO A 323 -13.29 7.12 -3.20
CA PRO A 323 -13.62 6.21 -2.08
C PRO A 323 -13.50 4.69 -2.24
N ILE A 324 -13.05 4.22 -3.38
CA ILE A 324 -13.39 2.86 -3.87
C ILE A 324 -12.11 2.04 -4.06
N TRP A 325 -10.98 2.74 -4.12
CA TRP A 325 -9.68 2.34 -3.60
C TRP A 325 -9.36 3.37 -2.53
N TRP A 326 -9.46 2.96 -1.26
CA TRP A 326 -9.36 3.81 -0.06
C TRP A 326 -10.62 4.67 0.20
N SER A 327 -11.31 4.41 1.32
CA SER A 327 -12.74 4.74 1.47
C SER A 327 -13.12 6.20 1.79
N THR A 328 -14.14 6.66 1.06
CA THR A 328 -15.13 7.75 1.20
C THR A 328 -14.74 9.12 1.79
N ARG A 329 -14.78 10.11 0.88
CA ARG A 329 -15.09 11.56 1.01
C ARG A 329 -14.00 12.54 1.49
N ALA A 330 -14.02 13.69 0.78
CA ALA A 330 -13.47 15.01 1.06
C ALA A 330 -11.98 15.30 0.70
N ALA A 331 -11.80 16.02 -0.39
CA ALA A 331 -10.61 16.81 -0.68
C ALA A 331 -10.85 18.28 -0.31
N ARG A 332 -9.84 18.93 0.30
CA ARG A 332 -9.40 20.28 -0.10
C ARG A 332 -7.99 20.58 0.42
N ARG A 333 -7.12 20.94 -0.53
CA ARG A 333 -5.80 21.61 -0.46
C ARG A 333 -4.65 20.91 0.27
N MET A 334 -3.62 20.50 -0.48
CA MET A 334 -2.27 21.11 -0.51
C MET A 334 -1.33 20.30 -1.42
N SER A 335 -0.35 21.00 -1.99
CA SER A 335 0.66 20.54 -2.97
C SER A 335 1.81 19.80 -2.30
N TRP A 336 2.25 18.65 -2.82
CA TRP A 336 3.54 18.06 -2.45
C TRP A 336 4.21 17.30 -3.60
N GLN A 337 5.54 17.44 -3.70
CA GLN A 337 6.45 16.79 -4.65
C GLN A 337 6.93 15.46 -4.06
N ALA A 338 6.45 14.33 -4.57
CA ALA A 338 6.84 13.00 -4.08
C ALA A 338 8.31 12.69 -4.41
N ARG A 339 9.14 12.51 -3.37
CA ARG A 339 10.53 12.05 -3.45
C ARG A 339 10.80 10.66 -2.83
N ASN A 340 9.82 9.97 -2.25
CA ASN A 340 10.11 8.79 -1.41
C ASN A 340 9.38 7.50 -1.83
N ASP A 341 10.09 6.39 -1.63
CA ASP A 341 9.71 5.00 -1.95
C ASP A 341 8.84 4.38 -0.86
N CYS A 342 7.83 3.58 -1.22
CA CYS A 342 6.81 3.10 -0.28
C CYS A 342 6.38 1.66 -0.56
N ILE A 343 6.22 0.85 0.49
CA ILE A 343 5.55 -0.45 0.45
C ILE A 343 4.18 -0.27 1.09
N ALA A 344 3.11 -0.74 0.45
CA ALA A 344 1.76 -0.63 1.00
C ALA A 344 1.04 -1.99 0.97
N HIS A 345 0.29 -2.27 2.05
CA HIS A 345 -0.52 -3.47 2.21
C HIS A 345 -1.88 -3.16 2.84
N SER A 346 -2.96 -3.84 2.44
CA SER A 346 -4.30 -3.72 3.07
C SER A 346 -4.82 -5.06 3.60
N ARG A 347 -5.43 -5.09 4.79
CA ARG A 347 -6.34 -6.17 5.23
C ARG A 347 -7.74 -5.57 5.33
N LEU A 348 -8.75 -6.26 4.82
CA LEU A 348 -10.14 -6.01 5.23
C LEU A 348 -10.33 -6.53 6.67
N ASP A 349 -11.00 -5.77 7.53
CA ASP A 349 -11.35 -6.20 8.89
C ASP A 349 -12.51 -7.19 8.89
N LYS A 350 -12.53 -8.11 9.87
CA LYS A 350 -13.67 -9.02 10.08
C LYS A 350 -14.83 -8.22 10.68
N GLY A 351 -15.93 -8.08 9.95
CA GLY A 351 -17.22 -7.79 10.57
C GLY A 351 -17.61 -8.89 11.56
N PRO A 352 -18.42 -8.60 12.59
CA PRO A 352 -18.81 -9.58 13.60
C PRO A 352 -19.52 -10.77 12.94
N LYS A 353 -19.16 -11.99 13.36
CA LYS A 353 -19.88 -13.21 12.96
C LYS A 353 -21.36 -13.09 13.37
N PRO A 354 -22.33 -13.44 12.51
CA PRO A 354 -23.71 -13.59 12.96
C PRO A 354 -23.77 -14.68 14.04
N ARG A 355 -24.42 -14.37 15.16
CA ARG A 355 -24.66 -15.33 16.24
C ARG A 355 -25.48 -16.50 15.71
N GLN A 356 -25.05 -17.72 16.02
CA GLN A 356 -25.87 -18.92 15.86
C GLN A 356 -27.14 -18.75 16.69
N ILE A 357 -28.29 -18.84 16.01
CA ILE A 357 -29.57 -19.11 16.67
C ILE A 357 -29.67 -20.63 16.68
N GLY A 358 -29.51 -21.23 17.87
CA GLY A 358 -29.76 -22.65 18.08
C GLY A 358 -31.26 -22.91 17.98
N SER A 359 -31.65 -23.87 17.15
CA SER A 359 -32.98 -24.47 17.17
C SER A 359 -33.08 -25.42 18.36
N SER A 360 -34.05 -25.17 19.24
CA SER A 360 -34.65 -26.21 20.08
C SER A 360 -35.50 -27.14 19.25
#